data_AF-A0A4R0X510-F1
#
_entry.id   AF-A0A4R0X510-F1
#
_cell.length_a   1.000
_cell.length_b   1.000
_cell.length_c   1.000
_cell.angle_alpha   90.00
_cell.angle_beta   90.00
_cell.angle_gamma   90.00
#
_symmetry.space_group_name_H-M   'P 1'
#
loop_
_entity.id
_entity.type
_entity.pdbx_description
1 polymer ?
#
loop_
_entity_poly.entity_id
_entity_poly.type
_entity_poly.pdbx_seq_one_letter_code
_entity_poly.pdbx_strand_id
1 'polypeptide(L)'
;MRSSTLGVPPERAETGYGYIKTGLPAELAARAASNDSSKSPRRKRRNNTVASGEYWWNSGVFVMRASVWLAAITACRPEIAAACRASYERASFASDGSLQLDRAAFAACP
;
A
#
# COMPACT_ATOMS: atom_id res chain seq x y z
N MET A 1 11.73 6.57 -6.56
CA MET A 1 11.05 6.24 -5.29
C MET A 1 11.07 4.72 -5.12
N ARG A 2 11.52 4.17 -3.98
CA ARG A 2 11.60 2.71 -3.79
C ARG A 2 10.73 2.31 -2.59
N SER A 3 9.69 1.52 -2.85
CA SER A 3 8.85 0.82 -1.88
C SER A 3 8.80 -0.65 -2.26
N SER A 4 8.77 -1.54 -1.28
CA SER A 4 8.59 -2.98 -1.51
C SER A 4 7.20 -3.39 -1.02
N THR A 5 6.51 -4.21 -1.80
CA THR A 5 5.25 -4.85 -1.39
C THR A 5 5.51 -6.35 -1.28
N LEU A 6 5.00 -6.98 -0.21
CA LEU A 6 5.10 -8.42 -0.07
C LEU A 6 3.96 -9.08 -0.85
N GLY A 7 4.30 -9.93 -1.80
CA GLY A 7 3.34 -10.75 -2.51
C GLY A 7 3.14 -12.11 -1.84
N VAL A 8 2.01 -12.76 -2.12
CA VAL A 8 1.79 -14.19 -1.82
C VAL A 8 1.53 -14.95 -3.13
N PRO A 9 2.18 -16.10 -3.39
CA PRO A 9 1.86 -16.93 -4.54
C PRO A 9 0.37 -17.35 -4.53
N PRO A 10 -0.38 -17.12 -5.61
CA PRO A 10 -1.80 -17.44 -5.63
C PRO A 10 -2.01 -18.94 -5.86
N GLU A 11 -2.66 -19.62 -4.93
CA GLU A 11 -3.09 -21.02 -5.12
C GLU A 11 -4.40 -21.12 -5.91
N ARG A 12 -5.17 -20.03 -5.97
CA ARG A 12 -6.44 -19.94 -6.69
C ARG A 12 -6.76 -18.54 -7.16
N ALA A 13 -7.81 -18.43 -7.95
CA ALA A 13 -8.29 -17.17 -8.51
C ALA A 13 -9.27 -16.46 -7.54
N GLU A 14 -8.76 -15.58 -6.67
CA GLU A 14 -9.54 -14.86 -5.64
C GLU A 14 -9.96 -13.45 -6.10
N THR A 15 -11.19 -13.06 -5.80
CA THR A 15 -11.76 -11.73 -6.08
C THR A 15 -11.39 -10.67 -5.04
N GLY A 16 -11.19 -11.08 -3.79
CA GLY A 16 -10.96 -10.17 -2.67
C GLY A 16 -9.56 -9.55 -2.62
N TYR A 17 -8.59 -10.09 -3.37
CA TYR A 17 -7.21 -9.63 -3.35
C TYR A 17 -6.83 -8.80 -4.57
N GLY A 18 -5.97 -7.80 -4.33
CA GLY A 18 -5.21 -7.15 -5.39
C GLY A 18 -4.17 -8.13 -5.95
N TYR A 19 -3.73 -7.89 -7.19
CA TYR A 19 -2.67 -8.67 -7.82
C TYR A 19 -1.50 -7.74 -8.15
N ILE A 20 -0.29 -8.25 -8.00
CA ILE A 20 0.97 -7.57 -8.32
C ILE A 20 1.61 -8.34 -9.47
N LYS A 21 1.90 -7.66 -10.58
CA LYS A 21 2.64 -8.25 -11.68
C LYS A 21 4.14 -8.22 -11.35
N THR A 22 4.75 -9.39 -11.20
CA THR A 22 6.15 -9.52 -10.74
C THR A 22 7.16 -9.53 -11.90
N GLY A 23 6.70 -9.64 -13.16
CA GLY A 23 7.56 -9.63 -14.35
C GLY A 23 8.57 -10.79 -14.43
N LEU A 24 8.57 -11.69 -13.45
CA LEU A 24 9.42 -12.88 -13.31
C LEU A 24 8.60 -14.03 -12.70
N PRO A 25 8.95 -15.30 -13.04
CA PRO A 25 8.37 -16.48 -12.41
C PRO A 25 8.56 -16.48 -10.89
N ALA A 26 7.62 -17.09 -10.17
CA ALA A 26 7.54 -17.05 -8.71
C ALA A 26 8.84 -17.45 -7.98
N GLU A 27 9.65 -18.34 -8.54
CA GLU A 27 10.90 -18.81 -7.92
C GLU A 27 12.02 -17.74 -7.84
N LEU A 28 11.90 -16.60 -8.55
CA LEU A 28 12.95 -15.58 -8.67
C LEU A 28 12.61 -14.21 -8.05
N ALA A 29 11.43 -14.06 -7.42
CA ALA A 29 10.85 -12.75 -7.11
C ALA A 29 11.36 -12.12 -5.80
N ALA A 30 12.67 -11.85 -5.71
CA ALA A 30 13.24 -10.94 -4.71
C ALA A 30 13.39 -9.49 -5.23
N ARG A 31 12.82 -9.16 -6.40
CA ARG A 31 13.07 -7.87 -7.07
C ARG A 31 11.81 -7.15 -7.52
N ALA A 32 11.76 -5.87 -7.14
CA ALA A 32 11.03 -4.75 -7.72
C ALA A 32 9.74 -5.10 -8.48
N ALA A 33 8.64 -5.19 -7.74
CA ALA A 33 7.31 -5.18 -8.33
C ALA A 33 7.03 -3.85 -9.05
N SER A 34 6.66 -3.92 -10.32
CA SER A 34 5.90 -2.83 -10.96
C SER A 34 4.52 -2.82 -10.31
N ASN A 35 4.21 -1.74 -9.60
CA ASN A 35 2.96 -1.60 -8.84
C ASN A 35 1.81 -1.28 -9.80
N ASP A 36 1.48 -2.21 -10.71
CA ASP A 36 0.25 -2.16 -11.48
C ASP A 36 -0.89 -2.66 -10.59
N SER A 37 -1.34 -1.79 -9.70
CA SER A 37 -2.51 -1.98 -8.83
C SER A 37 -3.80 -1.87 -9.65
N SER A 38 -3.92 -2.67 -10.71
CA SER A 38 -5.15 -2.78 -11.49
C SER A 38 -6.24 -3.44 -10.63
N LYS A 39 -7.43 -2.83 -10.57
CA LYS A 39 -8.64 -3.54 -10.13
C LYS A 39 -8.76 -4.83 -10.93
N SER A 40 -9.10 -5.92 -10.23
CA SER A 40 -9.09 -7.30 -10.72
C SER A 40 -9.57 -7.43 -12.17
N PRO A 41 -8.76 -8.00 -13.09
CA PRO A 41 -9.24 -8.22 -14.45
C PRO A 41 -10.34 -9.30 -14.48
N ARG A 42 -11.34 -9.11 -15.37
CA ARG A 42 -12.54 -9.97 -15.51
C ARG A 42 -12.21 -11.47 -15.43
N ARG A 43 -13.09 -12.26 -14.79
CA ARG A 43 -13.00 -13.72 -14.51
C ARG A 43 -12.18 -14.57 -15.51
N LYS A 44 -12.38 -14.42 -16.82
CA LYS A 44 -11.63 -15.17 -17.86
C LYS A 44 -10.13 -14.87 -17.89
N ARG A 45 -9.72 -13.64 -17.59
CA ARG A 45 -8.31 -13.23 -17.51
C ARG A 45 -7.64 -13.81 -16.26
N ARG A 46 -8.41 -14.12 -15.21
CA ARG A 46 -7.93 -14.52 -13.88
C ARG A 46 -7.33 -15.93 -13.84
N ASN A 47 -7.91 -16.88 -14.57
CA ASN A 47 -7.33 -18.22 -14.67
C ASN A 47 -5.97 -18.19 -15.39
N ASN A 48 -5.85 -17.39 -16.45
CA ASN A 48 -4.57 -17.18 -17.14
C ASN A 48 -3.55 -16.42 -16.28
N THR A 49 -4.00 -15.59 -15.33
CA THR A 49 -3.15 -14.79 -14.44
C THR A 49 -2.48 -15.66 -13.36
N VAL A 50 -3.21 -16.63 -12.81
CA VAL A 50 -2.65 -17.62 -11.86
C VAL A 50 -1.82 -18.65 -12.61
N ALA A 51 -2.29 -19.11 -13.78
CA ALA A 51 -1.58 -20.10 -14.58
C ALA A 51 -0.28 -19.58 -15.21
N SER A 52 -0.13 -18.27 -15.42
CA SER A 52 1.10 -17.70 -15.97
C SER A 52 2.26 -17.63 -14.97
N GLY A 53 1.99 -17.70 -13.66
CA GLY A 53 3.01 -17.52 -12.62
C GLY A 53 3.61 -16.11 -12.53
N GLU A 54 3.11 -15.16 -13.32
CA GLU A 54 3.62 -13.77 -13.39
C GLU A 54 2.96 -12.81 -12.40
N TYR A 55 1.99 -13.29 -11.62
CA TYR A 55 1.18 -12.48 -10.73
C TYR A 55 1.10 -13.07 -9.34
N TRP A 56 1.24 -12.21 -8.35
CA TRP A 56 1.18 -12.54 -6.94
C TRP A 56 0.01 -11.81 -6.29
N TRP A 57 -0.63 -12.40 -5.27
CA TRP A 57 -1.58 -11.66 -4.45
C TRP A 57 -0.86 -10.53 -3.71
N ASN A 58 -1.46 -9.34 -3.70
CA ASN A 58 -1.02 -8.26 -2.83
C ASN A 58 -1.45 -8.57 -1.39
N SER A 59 -0.49 -8.75 -0.48
CA SER A 59 -0.77 -9.03 0.94
C SER A 59 -1.33 -7.82 1.70
N GLY A 60 -1.26 -6.62 1.13
CA GLY A 60 -1.54 -5.36 1.82
C GLY A 60 -0.39 -4.87 2.70
N VAL A 61 0.74 -5.59 2.75
CA VAL A 61 1.93 -5.20 3.53
C VAL A 61 2.96 -4.50 2.64
N PHE A 62 3.38 -3.32 3.08
CA PHE A 62 4.37 -2.50 2.40
C PHE A 62 5.53 -2.17 3.34
N VAL A 63 6.76 -2.26 2.83
CA VAL A 63 7.98 -1.85 3.52
C VAL A 63 8.63 -0.73 2.74
N MET A 64 8.77 0.43 3.39
CA MET A 64 9.42 1.61 2.81
C MET A 64 9.95 2.53 3.91
N ARG A 65 10.89 3.41 3.55
CA ARG A 65 11.33 4.47 4.48
C ARG A 65 10.19 5.44 4.76
N ALA A 66 10.10 5.96 5.98
CA ALA A 66 9.11 6.97 6.34
C ALA A 66 9.15 8.20 5.42
N SER A 67 10.35 8.68 5.06
CA SER A 67 10.51 9.80 4.13
C SER A 67 9.97 9.51 2.73
N VAL A 68 10.03 8.25 2.29
CA VAL A 68 9.42 7.82 1.03
C VAL A 68 7.90 7.86 1.17
N TRP A 69 7.33 7.27 2.23
CA TRP A 69 5.87 7.33 2.43
C TRP A 69 5.34 8.76 2.48
N LEU A 70 5.99 9.65 3.24
CA LEU A 70 5.61 11.06 3.37
C LEU A 70 5.65 11.80 2.02
N ALA A 71 6.67 11.55 1.20
CA ALA A 71 6.73 12.13 -0.15
C ALA A 71 5.61 11.59 -1.05
N ALA A 72 5.26 10.29 -0.92
CA ALA A 72 4.26 9.64 -1.79
C ALA A 72 2.87 10.16 -1.46
N ILE A 73 2.49 10.18 -0.18
CA ILE A 73 1.18 10.66 0.23
C ILE A 73 1.03 12.15 -0.10
N THR A 74 2.09 12.95 0.04
CA THR A 74 2.07 14.37 -0.34
C THR A 74 1.82 14.55 -1.84
N ALA A 75 2.40 13.71 -2.69
CA ALA A 75 2.20 13.79 -4.14
C ALA A 75 0.85 13.21 -4.60
N CYS A 76 0.39 12.11 -4.00
CA CYS A 76 -0.78 11.36 -4.46
C CYS A 76 -2.10 11.79 -3.80
N ARG A 77 -2.04 12.31 -2.57
CA ARG A 77 -3.17 12.70 -1.72
C ARG A 77 -2.75 13.89 -0.82
N PRO A 78 -2.47 15.06 -1.41
CA PRO A 78 -1.94 16.21 -0.67
C PRO A 78 -2.84 16.65 0.49
N GLU A 79 -4.16 16.55 0.35
CA GLU A 79 -5.12 16.92 1.40
C GLU A 79 -5.01 16.01 2.64
N ILE A 80 -4.90 14.69 2.45
CA ILE A 80 -4.66 13.73 3.53
C ILE A 80 -3.31 14.03 4.21
N ALA A 81 -2.27 14.30 3.41
CA ALA A 81 -0.95 14.63 3.94
C ALA A 81 -0.98 15.90 4.81
N ALA A 82 -1.69 16.94 4.35
CA ALA A 82 -1.85 18.19 5.06
C ALA A 82 -2.66 18.02 6.36
N ALA A 83 -3.76 17.28 6.34
CA ALA A 83 -4.58 17.01 7.53
C ALA A 83 -3.80 16.26 8.61
N CYS A 84 -3.09 15.19 8.23
CA CYS A 84 -2.22 14.43 9.15
C CYS A 84 -1.12 15.30 9.76
N ARG A 85 -0.48 16.16 8.95
CA ARG A 85 0.53 17.10 9.43
C ARG A 85 -0.04 18.10 10.42
N ALA A 86 -1.18 18.73 10.10
CA ALA A 86 -1.83 19.70 10.98
C ALA A 86 -2.24 19.05 12.31
N SER A 87 -2.73 17.80 12.28
CA SER A 87 -3.10 17.05 13.48
C SER A 87 -1.89 16.76 14.38
N TYR A 88 -0.74 16.44 13.78
CA TYR A 88 0.51 16.22 14.51
C TYR A 88 1.12 17.53 15.05
N GLU A 89 1.14 18.61 14.26
CA GLU A 89 1.70 19.90 14.68
C GLU A 89 0.90 20.54 15.83
N ARG A 90 -0.40 20.22 15.95
CA ARG A 90 -1.29 20.64 17.04
C ARG A 90 -1.40 19.62 18.17
N ALA A 91 -0.61 18.55 18.13
CA ALA A 91 -0.65 17.52 19.15
C ALA A 91 -0.21 18.06 20.52
N SER A 92 -0.75 17.47 21.57
CA SER A 92 -0.42 17.78 22.96
C SER A 92 0.01 16.52 23.69
N PHE A 93 0.80 16.66 24.75
CA PHE A 93 1.11 15.54 25.64
C PHE A 93 0.06 15.44 26.75
N ALA A 94 -0.45 14.23 26.98
CA ALA A 94 -1.29 13.95 28.13
C ALA A 94 -0.45 13.84 29.42
N SER A 95 -1.12 13.79 30.57
CA SER A 95 -0.46 13.69 31.88
C SER A 95 0.38 12.43 32.07
N ASP A 96 0.09 11.37 31.31
CA ASP A 96 0.86 10.11 31.29
C ASP A 96 2.05 10.13 30.31
N GLY A 97 2.30 11.25 29.64
CA GLY A 97 3.36 11.41 28.65
C GLY A 97 3.02 10.89 27.26
N SER A 98 1.80 10.40 27.01
CA SER A 98 1.36 10.01 25.67
C SER A 98 1.13 11.22 24.76
N LEU A 99 1.55 11.12 23.50
CA LEU A 99 1.25 12.12 22.48
C LEU A 99 -0.19 11.95 21.99
N GLN A 100 -1.03 12.97 22.19
CA GLN A 100 -2.39 13.02 21.67
C GLN A 100 -2.45 13.95 20.47
N LEU A 101 -2.75 13.37 19.31
CA LEU A 101 -2.99 14.12 18.07
C LEU A 101 -4.22 15.02 18.20
N ASP A 102 -4.21 16.17 17.52
CA ASP A 102 -5.39 17.04 17.50
C ASP A 102 -6.56 16.33 16.82
N ARG A 103 -7.60 16.09 17.61
CA ARG A 103 -8.79 15.34 17.21
C ARG A 103 -9.52 16.04 16.07
N ALA A 104 -9.66 17.36 16.13
CA ALA A 104 -10.43 18.11 15.15
C ALA A 104 -9.75 18.08 13.77
N ALA A 105 -8.44 18.35 13.71
CA ALA A 105 -7.68 18.24 12.47
C ALA A 105 -7.61 16.80 11.95
N PHE A 106 -7.51 15.80 12.82
CA PHE A 106 -7.52 14.39 12.41
C PHE A 106 -8.86 14.00 11.77
N ALA A 107 -9.98 14.36 12.43
CA ALA A 107 -11.32 14.06 11.95
C ALA A 107 -11.70 14.81 10.66
N ALA A 108 -11.01 15.91 10.34
CA ALA A 108 -11.19 16.66 9.11
C ALA A 108 -10.43 16.06 7.91
N CYS A 109 -9.71 14.95 8.07
CA CYS A 109 -9.08 14.24 6.96
C CYS A 109 -10.16 13.68 5.99
N PRO A 110 -10.04 13.92 4.66
CA PRO A 110 -11.01 13.47 3.66
C PRO A 110 -10.97 11.96 3.39
#